data_AF-A0A1I4EAF3-F1
#
_entry.id   AF-A0A1I4EAF3-F1
#
_cell.length_a   1.000
_cell.length_b   1.000
_cell.length_c   1.000
_cell.angle_alpha   90.00
_cell.angle_beta   90.00
_cell.angle_gamma   90.00
#
_symmetry.space_group_name_H-M   'P 1'
#
loop_
_entity.id
_entity.type
_entity.pdbx_description
1 polymer ?
#
loop_
_entity_poly.entity_id
_entity_poly.type
_entity_poly.pdbx_seq_one_letter_code
_entity_poly.pdbx_strand_id
1 'polypeptide(L)'
;MMQASKKFRFQLKVQQSIFVVLLLSLFALLGYWAFETRKQWDVSQSGRNSLSPTSIEILKKMEDPVQVTVYATEQHVQLGDIREIIHNFVQLYQRVKPDLSLTFIDPTEHPNLAKEAGVKVNGEMVINFQQRQAHLTTINEQAFTQALMRLARPEEKLIMALSGHGERSLEGVANYDLGDFGQQLRMNGFVSQPLNLAVVSNIPANASMLLIASPQTDLLPGEVDKLLDYIDAGGNLLWLVDQESLKGLLPLTEKLRLILTPGFVIDPQAEQLKAPITFALGINYGQHEITRGFDYITVFPFARQIAFNENEQWRTLPLVEVAQNGWVEKNPLDKAFVFDPDEDVAGPVTVAVALTRYVNDREQRVIVVGSGHFLANTYLGNGNNLDFGINLVNWLVGDEAMITIQPRATQDSYLVLGETALTAIVIVFLFFLPGIFVLSGVVIWWRRRSVK
;
A
#
# COMPACT_ATOMS: atom_id res chain seq x y z
N MET A 1 25.18 -68.17 31.01
CA MET A 1 25.51 -67.31 29.84
C MET A 1 25.44 -68.15 28.57
N MET A 2 24.37 -68.02 27.77
CA MET A 2 24.25 -68.75 26.50
C MET A 2 25.29 -68.22 25.49
N GLN A 3 26.17 -69.09 25.01
CA GLN A 3 27.09 -68.76 23.92
C GLN A 3 26.30 -68.65 22.61
N ALA A 4 26.18 -67.42 22.09
CA ALA A 4 25.51 -67.17 20.82
C ALA A 4 26.20 -67.93 19.67
N SER A 5 25.44 -68.78 18.96
CA SER A 5 25.84 -69.56 17.79
C SER A 5 26.52 -68.70 16.71
N LYS A 6 27.56 -69.22 16.04
CA LYS A 6 28.26 -68.53 14.92
C LYS A 6 27.28 -68.01 13.84
N LYS A 7 26.18 -68.74 13.59
CA LYS A 7 25.14 -68.36 12.62
C LYS A 7 24.35 -67.13 13.08
N PHE A 8 24.05 -67.04 14.38
CA PHE A 8 23.37 -65.89 14.98
C PHE A 8 24.27 -64.65 14.97
N ARG A 9 25.56 -64.79 15.27
CA ARG A 9 26.53 -63.66 15.17
C ARG A 9 26.71 -63.17 13.74
N PHE A 10 26.65 -64.06 12.76
CA PHE A 10 26.70 -63.69 11.34
C PHE A 10 25.44 -62.95 10.88
N GLN A 11 24.25 -63.43 11.26
CA GLN A 11 22.99 -62.71 11.00
C GLN A 11 22.97 -61.32 11.63
N LEU A 12 23.46 -61.18 12.86
CA LEU A 12 23.57 -59.89 13.54
C LEU A 12 24.50 -58.92 12.81
N LYS A 13 25.66 -59.41 12.33
CA LYS A 13 26.61 -58.61 11.53
C LYS A 13 26.00 -58.17 10.20
N VAL A 14 25.30 -59.06 9.49
CA VAL A 14 24.62 -58.73 8.23
C VAL A 14 23.53 -57.68 8.47
N GLN A 15 22.71 -57.84 9.52
CA GLN A 15 21.69 -56.86 9.89
C GLN A 15 22.31 -55.49 10.25
N GLN A 16 23.40 -55.49 11.02
CA GLN A 16 24.14 -54.26 11.35
C GLN A 16 24.74 -53.60 10.10
N SER A 17 25.34 -54.36 9.19
CA SER A 17 25.87 -53.84 7.93
C SER A 17 24.78 -53.26 7.04
N ILE A 18 23.64 -53.95 6.90
CA ILE A 18 22.50 -53.43 6.14
C ILE A 18 21.98 -52.14 6.77
N PHE A 19 21.85 -52.09 8.10
CA PHE A 19 21.45 -50.88 8.81
C PHE A 19 22.42 -49.71 8.56
N VAL A 20 23.73 -49.94 8.64
CA VAL A 20 24.73 -48.90 8.38
C VAL A 20 24.67 -48.41 6.93
N VAL A 21 24.51 -49.31 5.95
CA VAL A 21 24.36 -48.94 4.54
C VAL A 21 23.10 -48.13 4.31
N LEU A 22 21.96 -48.55 4.86
CA LEU A 22 20.71 -47.80 4.77
C LEU A 22 20.83 -46.42 5.42
N LEU A 23 21.47 -46.33 6.59
CA LEU A 23 21.70 -45.07 7.29
C LEU A 23 22.58 -44.11 6.48
N LEU A 24 23.69 -44.61 5.91
CA LEU A 24 24.55 -43.80 5.03
C LEU A 24 23.82 -43.36 3.76
N SER A 25 23.01 -44.24 3.17
CA SER A 25 22.18 -43.89 2.00
C SER A 25 21.16 -42.81 2.33
N LEU A 26 20.55 -42.86 3.53
CA LEU A 26 19.62 -41.84 4.00
C LEU A 26 20.33 -40.50 4.19
N PHE A 27 21.52 -40.48 4.80
CA PHE A 27 22.30 -39.25 4.93
C PHE A 27 22.73 -38.68 3.57
N ALA A 28 23.10 -39.53 2.62
CA ALA A 28 23.43 -39.09 1.26
C ALA A 28 22.21 -38.51 0.53
N LEU A 29 21.04 -39.17 0.64
CA LEU A 29 19.76 -38.69 0.08
C LEU A 29 19.32 -37.37 0.74
N LEU A 30 19.41 -37.26 2.07
CA LEU A 30 19.09 -36.04 2.79
C LEU A 30 20.06 -34.90 2.43
N GLY A 31 21.35 -35.21 2.30
CA GLY A 31 22.35 -34.25 1.85
C GLY A 31 22.08 -33.77 0.42
N TYR A 32 21.82 -34.70 -0.50
CA TYR A 32 21.46 -34.38 -1.89
C TYR A 32 20.18 -33.53 -1.96
N TRP A 33 19.14 -33.92 -1.22
CA TRP A 33 17.89 -33.19 -1.13
C TRP A 33 18.09 -31.78 -0.54
N ALA A 34 18.94 -31.64 0.48
CA ALA A 34 19.29 -30.34 1.05
C ALA A 34 20.09 -29.44 0.08
N PHE A 35 20.91 -30.03 -0.79
CA PHE A 35 21.63 -29.29 -1.83
C PHE A 35 20.72 -28.82 -2.97
N GLU A 36 19.78 -29.67 -3.40
CA GLU A 36 18.88 -29.37 -4.53
C GLU A 36 17.68 -28.52 -4.10
N THR A 37 17.18 -28.69 -2.87
CA THR A 37 16.07 -27.90 -2.32
C THR A 37 16.56 -26.95 -1.23
N ARG A 38 17.07 -25.77 -1.62
CA ARG A 38 17.30 -24.66 -0.68
C ARG A 38 15.98 -24.02 -0.28
N LYS A 39 15.17 -24.72 0.51
CA LYS A 39 13.95 -24.16 1.11
C LYS A 39 14.32 -23.47 2.41
N GLN A 40 14.28 -22.14 2.41
CA GLN A 40 14.50 -21.33 3.61
C GLN A 40 13.17 -20.94 4.22
N TRP A 41 13.08 -21.03 5.54
CA TRP A 41 11.94 -20.52 6.30
C TRP A 41 12.41 -19.33 7.12
N ASP A 42 11.74 -18.21 6.91
CA ASP A 42 11.95 -17.03 7.73
C ASP A 42 11.13 -17.16 9.01
N VAL A 43 11.84 -17.36 10.11
CA VAL A 43 11.25 -17.50 11.45
C VAL A 43 11.18 -16.14 12.16
N SER A 44 11.56 -15.05 11.48
CA SER A 44 11.46 -13.71 12.07
C SER A 44 10.01 -13.26 12.16
N GLN A 45 9.67 -12.61 13.29
CA GLN A 45 8.30 -12.15 13.57
C GLN A 45 7.74 -11.17 12.51
N SER A 46 8.62 -10.44 11.82
CA SER A 46 8.28 -9.47 10.78
C SER A 46 8.66 -9.91 9.35
N GLY A 47 9.12 -11.15 9.14
CA GLY A 47 9.54 -11.59 7.81
C GLY A 47 10.73 -10.83 7.25
N ARG A 48 11.66 -10.36 8.10
CA ARG A 48 12.79 -9.48 7.73
C ARG A 48 13.77 -10.08 6.73
N ASN A 49 13.76 -11.39 6.54
CA ASN A 49 14.63 -12.10 5.59
C ASN A 49 13.83 -12.61 4.38
N SER A 50 12.59 -12.15 4.23
CA SER A 50 11.69 -12.45 3.13
C SER A 50 11.20 -11.15 2.51
N LEU A 51 10.93 -11.19 1.21
CA LEU A 51 10.25 -10.08 0.58
C LEU A 51 8.77 -10.09 0.95
N SER A 52 8.20 -8.90 1.07
CA SER A 52 6.76 -8.74 1.18
C SER A 52 6.04 -9.36 -0.03
N PRO A 53 4.78 -9.80 0.12
CA PRO A 53 3.98 -10.30 -0.99
C PRO A 53 3.93 -9.30 -2.16
N THR A 54 3.88 -8.01 -1.84
CA THR A 54 3.90 -6.90 -2.78
C THR A 54 5.15 -6.93 -3.68
N SER A 55 6.34 -6.96 -3.08
CA SER A 55 7.62 -7.02 -3.80
C SER A 55 7.70 -8.23 -4.71
N ILE A 56 7.22 -9.38 -4.23
CA ILE A 56 7.17 -10.62 -5.01
C ILE A 56 6.25 -10.46 -6.23
N GLU A 57 5.08 -9.84 -6.07
CA GLU A 57 4.12 -9.68 -7.16
C GLU A 57 4.61 -8.71 -8.23
N ILE A 58 5.26 -7.59 -7.86
CA ILE A 58 5.90 -6.67 -8.83
C ILE A 58 6.97 -7.40 -9.62
N LEU A 59 7.88 -8.09 -8.95
CA LEU A 59 8.97 -8.81 -9.61
C LEU A 59 8.47 -9.86 -10.61
N LYS A 60 7.36 -10.54 -10.30
CA LYS A 60 6.72 -11.50 -11.21
C LYS A 60 6.08 -10.85 -12.43
N LYS A 61 5.64 -9.59 -12.34
CA LYS A 61 5.05 -8.84 -13.46
C LYS A 61 6.10 -8.17 -14.35
N MET A 62 7.33 -8.00 -13.86
CA MET A 62 8.44 -7.47 -14.64
C MET A 62 9.05 -8.59 -15.50
N GLU A 63 8.62 -8.69 -16.75
CA GLU A 63 9.06 -9.75 -17.68
C GLU A 63 10.51 -9.56 -18.15
N ASP A 64 10.95 -8.30 -18.34
CA ASP A 64 12.31 -8.00 -18.79
C ASP A 64 13.36 -8.07 -17.65
N PRO A 65 14.66 -8.21 -17.99
CA PRO A 65 15.73 -8.19 -17.01
C PRO A 65 15.84 -6.85 -16.26
N VAL A 66 16.10 -6.91 -14.96
CA VAL A 66 16.34 -5.73 -14.11
C VAL A 66 17.83 -5.66 -13.80
N GLN A 67 18.46 -4.51 -14.07
CA GLN A 67 19.89 -4.33 -13.81
C GLN A 67 20.08 -3.34 -12.66
N VAL A 68 20.75 -3.77 -11.60
CA VAL A 68 21.07 -2.94 -10.44
C VAL A 68 22.57 -2.65 -10.44
N THR A 69 22.92 -1.39 -10.65
CA THR A 69 24.31 -0.93 -10.57
C THR A 69 24.50 -0.10 -9.31
N VAL A 70 25.45 -0.51 -8.47
CA VAL A 70 25.71 0.11 -7.18
C VAL A 70 27.02 0.84 -7.24
N TYR A 71 26.97 2.15 -6.98
CA TYR A 71 28.16 2.98 -6.97
C TYR A 71 28.66 3.12 -5.53
N ALA A 72 29.57 2.22 -5.14
CA ALA A 72 30.04 2.10 -3.77
C ALA A 72 31.54 1.82 -3.67
N THR A 73 32.23 2.54 -2.80
CA THR A 73 33.63 2.24 -2.42
C THR A 73 33.71 0.94 -1.62
N GLU A 74 34.85 0.24 -1.68
CA GLU A 74 35.06 -1.03 -0.94
C GLU A 74 34.95 -0.89 0.58
N GLN A 75 35.33 0.25 1.15
CA GLN A 75 35.18 0.53 2.57
C GLN A 75 34.47 1.85 2.77
N HIS A 76 33.31 1.83 3.45
CA HIS A 76 32.60 3.04 3.87
C HIS A 76 32.96 3.36 5.32
N VAL A 77 33.43 4.60 5.57
CA VAL A 77 33.99 5.06 6.86
C VAL A 77 33.05 4.85 8.07
N GLN A 78 31.73 4.75 7.85
CA GLN A 78 30.72 4.57 8.91
C GLN A 78 29.95 3.23 8.88
N LEU A 79 29.90 2.53 7.74
CA LEU A 79 28.99 1.38 7.55
C LEU A 79 29.75 0.04 7.37
N GLY A 80 31.08 0.06 7.32
CA GLY A 80 31.87 -1.13 6.99
C GLY A 80 31.78 -1.47 5.50
N ASP A 81 31.58 -2.74 5.17
CA ASP A 81 31.42 -3.22 3.80
C ASP A 81 29.97 -2.98 3.32
N ILE A 82 29.71 -1.79 2.79
CA ILE A 82 28.42 -1.42 2.22
C ILE A 82 28.06 -2.32 1.02
N ARG A 83 29.06 -2.90 0.32
CA ARG A 83 28.81 -3.81 -0.80
C ARG A 83 28.21 -5.12 -0.29
N GLU A 84 28.69 -5.64 0.84
CA GLU A 84 28.11 -6.83 1.47
C GLU A 84 26.65 -6.60 1.90
N ILE A 85 26.34 -5.45 2.50
CA ILE A 85 24.97 -5.10 2.91
C ILE A 85 24.03 -5.07 1.70
N ILE A 86 24.43 -4.38 0.64
CA ILE A 86 23.62 -4.26 -0.59
C ILE A 86 23.52 -5.61 -1.31
N HIS A 87 24.61 -6.39 -1.34
CA HIS A 87 24.60 -7.73 -1.90
C HIS A 87 23.55 -8.61 -1.20
N ASN A 88 23.58 -8.68 0.13
CA ASN A 88 22.63 -9.46 0.92
C ASN A 88 21.19 -8.98 0.72
N PHE A 89 20.97 -7.67 0.60
CA PHE A 89 19.67 -7.08 0.32
C PHE A 89 19.14 -7.46 -1.07
N VAL A 90 19.92 -7.22 -2.13
CA VAL A 90 19.52 -7.49 -3.52
C VAL A 90 19.39 -9.00 -3.79
N GLN A 91 20.16 -9.84 -3.09
CA GLN A 91 20.06 -11.30 -3.20
C GLN A 91 18.64 -11.79 -2.86
N LEU A 92 17.91 -11.12 -1.97
CA LEU A 92 16.49 -11.45 -1.68
C LEU A 92 15.62 -11.31 -2.94
N TYR A 93 15.87 -10.30 -3.77
CA TYR A 93 15.17 -10.05 -5.03
C TYR A 93 15.60 -11.03 -6.12
N GLN A 94 16.90 -11.36 -6.21
CA GLN A 94 17.43 -12.34 -7.16
C GLN A 94 16.85 -13.74 -6.97
N ARG A 95 16.43 -14.10 -5.74
CA ARG A 95 15.75 -15.38 -5.47
C ARG A 95 14.39 -15.48 -6.16
N VAL A 96 13.69 -14.35 -6.30
CA VAL A 96 12.37 -14.29 -6.93
C VAL A 96 12.49 -14.03 -8.43
N LYS A 97 13.45 -13.18 -8.83
CA LYS A 97 13.72 -12.80 -10.21
C LYS A 97 15.18 -13.11 -10.56
N PRO A 98 15.49 -14.34 -11.06
CA PRO A 98 16.86 -14.78 -11.33
C PRO A 98 17.60 -13.98 -12.41
N ASP A 99 16.87 -13.28 -13.27
CA ASP A 99 17.38 -12.36 -14.30
C ASP A 99 17.61 -10.93 -13.78
N LEU A 100 17.53 -10.72 -12.46
CA LEU A 100 17.98 -9.49 -11.81
C LEU A 100 19.51 -9.53 -11.61
N SER A 101 20.23 -8.64 -12.28
CA SER A 101 21.69 -8.54 -12.16
C SER A 101 22.11 -7.47 -11.14
N LEU A 102 23.22 -7.73 -10.45
CA LEU A 102 23.85 -6.81 -9.51
C LEU A 102 25.29 -6.56 -9.93
N THR A 103 25.67 -5.29 -10.10
CA THR A 103 27.04 -4.88 -10.44
C THR A 103 27.50 -3.78 -9.50
N PHE A 104 28.74 -3.86 -9.01
CA PHE A 104 29.36 -2.82 -8.20
C PHE A 104 30.36 -2.04 -9.05
N ILE A 105 30.31 -0.71 -8.95
CA ILE A 105 31.28 0.20 -9.56
C ILE A 105 31.86 1.06 -8.45
N ASP A 106 33.19 1.12 -8.35
CA ASP A 106 33.83 2.06 -7.44
C ASP A 106 33.84 3.47 -8.08
N PRO A 107 33.15 4.47 -7.49
CA PRO A 107 33.13 5.82 -8.06
C PRO A 107 34.49 6.52 -7.98
N THR A 108 35.42 6.06 -7.13
CA THR A 108 36.77 6.60 -7.04
C THR A 108 37.69 6.08 -8.14
N GLU A 109 37.54 4.81 -8.53
CA GLU A 109 38.29 4.22 -9.64
C GLU A 109 37.71 4.58 -11.00
N HIS A 110 36.38 4.71 -11.08
CA HIS A 110 35.64 4.98 -12.31
C HIS A 110 34.76 6.25 -12.23
N PRO A 111 35.35 7.45 -12.07
CA PRO A 111 34.60 8.69 -11.88
C PRO A 111 33.75 9.08 -13.09
N ASN A 112 34.17 8.72 -14.30
CA ASN A 112 33.41 9.02 -15.52
C ASN A 112 32.07 8.28 -15.55
N LEU A 113 32.06 6.99 -15.19
CA LEU A 113 30.84 6.17 -15.15
C LEU A 113 29.86 6.66 -14.08
N ALA A 114 30.37 7.09 -12.92
CA ALA A 114 29.52 7.66 -11.86
C ALA A 114 28.90 9.01 -12.29
N LYS A 115 29.67 9.85 -12.99
CA LYS A 115 29.21 11.15 -13.48
C LYS A 115 28.17 11.00 -14.61
N GLU A 116 28.41 10.09 -15.56
CA GLU A 116 27.46 9.78 -16.64
C GLU A 116 26.14 9.23 -16.09
N ALA A 117 26.22 8.37 -15.08
CA ALA A 117 25.05 7.85 -14.39
C ALA A 117 24.40 8.85 -13.43
N GLY A 118 24.90 10.08 -13.28
CA GLY A 118 24.28 11.11 -12.43
C GLY A 118 24.31 10.83 -10.93
N VAL A 119 25.22 9.98 -10.47
CA VAL A 119 25.35 9.56 -9.07
C VAL A 119 25.85 10.72 -8.20
N LYS A 120 25.21 10.91 -7.05
CA LYS A 120 25.49 12.02 -6.13
C LYS A 120 26.10 11.57 -4.82
N VAL A 121 25.81 10.34 -4.38
CA VAL A 121 26.26 9.82 -3.08
C VAL A 121 26.92 8.45 -3.21
N ASN A 122 27.84 8.16 -2.28
CA ASN A 122 28.44 6.84 -2.17
C ASN A 122 27.41 5.85 -1.61
N GLY A 123 27.29 4.67 -2.24
CA GLY A 123 26.26 3.69 -1.93
C GLY A 123 24.94 3.86 -2.69
N GLU A 124 24.90 4.76 -3.69
CA GLU A 124 23.71 4.95 -4.53
C GLU A 124 23.50 3.75 -5.47
N MET A 125 22.26 3.27 -5.55
CA MET A 125 21.83 2.22 -6.47
C MET A 125 21.10 2.84 -7.66
N VAL A 126 21.56 2.52 -8.85
CA VAL A 126 20.90 2.86 -10.12
C VAL A 126 20.25 1.59 -10.65
N ILE A 127 18.92 1.59 -10.71
CA ILE A 127 18.11 0.47 -11.19
C ILE A 127 17.66 0.79 -12.62
N ASN A 128 18.03 -0.05 -13.56
CA ASN A 128 17.63 0.05 -14.96
C ASN A 128 16.64 -1.05 -15.31
N PHE A 129 15.58 -0.66 -16.00
CA PHE A 129 14.58 -1.58 -16.55
C PHE A 129 14.08 -0.99 -17.87
N GLN A 130 14.23 -1.74 -18.96
CA GLN A 130 13.99 -1.25 -20.31
C GLN A 130 14.77 0.06 -20.60
N GLN A 131 14.08 1.14 -20.99
CA GLN A 131 14.66 2.47 -21.24
C GLN A 131 14.55 3.42 -20.03
N ARG A 132 14.16 2.90 -18.86
CA ARG A 132 13.93 3.69 -17.65
C ARG A 132 14.99 3.41 -16.60
N GLN A 133 15.28 4.44 -15.81
CA GLN A 133 16.21 4.37 -14.70
C GLN A 133 15.60 4.97 -13.43
N ALA A 134 15.91 4.39 -12.29
CA ALA A 134 15.56 4.91 -10.98
C ALA A 134 16.80 4.94 -10.07
N HIS A 135 16.92 6.02 -9.31
CA HIS A 135 18.02 6.23 -8.36
C HIS A 135 17.52 6.01 -6.94
N LEU A 136 18.30 5.28 -6.15
CA LEU A 136 18.02 5.04 -4.74
C LEU A 136 19.27 5.33 -3.91
N THR A 137 19.09 6.18 -2.92
CA THR A 137 20.13 6.53 -1.95
C THR A 137 19.98 5.79 -0.63
N THR A 138 18.87 5.08 -0.44
CA THR A 138 18.54 4.33 0.78
C THR A 138 18.37 2.84 0.47
N ILE A 139 18.84 2.00 1.38
CA ILE A 139 18.78 0.54 1.27
C ILE A 139 17.65 0.05 2.18
N ASN A 140 16.42 0.05 1.66
CA ASN A 140 15.28 -0.56 2.33
C ASN A 140 14.28 -1.09 1.30
N GLU A 141 13.46 -2.06 1.72
CA GLU A 141 12.50 -2.73 0.82
C GLU A 141 11.46 -1.75 0.27
N GLN A 142 10.96 -0.82 1.09
CA GLN A 142 9.94 0.14 0.66
C GLN A 142 10.40 0.98 -0.53
N ALA A 143 11.58 1.61 -0.43
CA ALA A 143 12.14 2.47 -1.47
C ALA A 143 12.48 1.65 -2.73
N PHE A 144 13.04 0.45 -2.57
CA PHE A 144 13.36 -0.41 -3.70
C PHE A 144 12.12 -0.89 -4.44
N THR A 145 11.10 -1.33 -3.70
CA THR A 145 9.81 -1.78 -4.26
C THR A 145 9.10 -0.65 -4.98
N GLN A 146 9.07 0.56 -4.41
CA GLN A 146 8.51 1.74 -5.06
C GLN A 146 9.26 2.10 -6.36
N ALA A 147 10.58 2.00 -6.37
CA ALA A 147 11.36 2.19 -7.59
C ALA A 147 11.01 1.15 -8.65
N LEU A 148 10.88 -0.13 -8.28
CA LEU A 148 10.46 -1.19 -9.19
C LEU A 148 9.03 -0.94 -9.73
N MET A 149 8.08 -0.53 -8.89
CA MET A 149 6.72 -0.18 -9.33
C MET A 149 6.75 0.94 -10.38
N ARG A 150 7.52 2.00 -10.12
CA ARG A 150 7.70 3.11 -11.06
C ARG A 150 8.29 2.67 -12.39
N LEU A 151 9.28 1.79 -12.35
CA LEU A 151 9.95 1.26 -13.54
C LEU A 151 9.04 0.30 -14.33
N ALA A 152 8.25 -0.51 -13.63
CA ALA A 152 7.34 -1.49 -14.22
C ALA A 152 6.16 -0.85 -14.97
N ARG A 153 5.81 0.41 -14.67
CA ARG A 153 4.73 1.12 -15.38
C ARG A 153 5.19 1.48 -16.81
N PRO A 154 4.49 1.02 -17.87
CA PRO A 154 4.93 1.18 -19.25
C PRO A 154 4.81 2.61 -19.79
N GLU A 155 4.09 3.50 -19.10
CA GLU A 155 3.90 4.91 -19.48
C GLU A 155 3.74 5.78 -18.23
N GLU A 156 4.17 7.04 -18.30
CA GLU A 156 3.83 8.02 -17.27
C GLU A 156 2.32 8.29 -17.28
N LYS A 157 1.66 8.06 -16.14
CA LYS A 157 0.23 8.31 -15.98
C LYS A 157 0.02 9.71 -15.44
N LEU A 158 -0.40 10.62 -16.33
CA LEU A 158 -0.60 12.04 -16.03
C LEU A 158 -2.00 12.29 -15.45
N ILE A 159 -2.04 12.75 -14.21
CA ILE A 159 -3.25 13.18 -13.50
C ILE A 159 -3.35 14.70 -13.62
N MET A 160 -4.40 15.18 -14.28
CA MET A 160 -4.71 16.60 -14.32
C MET A 160 -5.64 16.93 -13.15
N ALA A 161 -5.20 17.76 -12.21
CA ALA A 161 -6.03 18.20 -11.09
C ALA A 161 -6.60 19.59 -11.38
N LEU A 162 -7.93 19.72 -11.40
CA LEU A 162 -8.60 20.99 -11.61
C LEU A 162 -8.13 22.02 -10.57
N SER A 163 -7.85 23.24 -11.03
CA SER A 163 -7.45 24.37 -10.18
C SER A 163 -8.06 25.67 -10.68
N GLY A 164 -8.18 26.64 -9.77
CA GLY A 164 -8.64 28.00 -10.06
C GLY A 164 -9.89 28.43 -9.28
N HIS A 165 -10.60 27.49 -8.67
CA HIS A 165 -11.86 27.71 -7.96
C HIS A 165 -11.80 27.29 -6.49
N GLY A 166 -10.59 27.17 -5.92
CA GLY A 166 -10.38 26.79 -4.51
C GLY A 166 -10.40 25.29 -4.25
N GLU A 167 -10.26 24.46 -5.28
CA GLU A 167 -10.16 23.01 -5.20
C GLU A 167 -9.04 22.57 -4.26
N ARG A 168 -9.19 21.38 -3.66
CA ARG A 168 -8.14 20.79 -2.83
C ARG A 168 -6.93 20.43 -3.69
N SER A 169 -5.76 20.96 -3.32
CA SER A 169 -4.53 20.79 -4.12
C SER A 169 -3.79 19.50 -3.78
N LEU A 170 -3.30 18.76 -4.79
CA LEU A 170 -2.38 17.61 -4.63
C LEU A 170 -0.96 18.01 -4.19
N GLU A 171 -0.67 19.31 -4.16
CA GLU A 171 0.60 19.88 -3.69
C GLU A 171 0.40 20.76 -2.45
N GLY A 172 -0.86 20.91 -2.01
CA GLY A 172 -1.22 21.79 -0.91
C GLY A 172 -0.94 21.17 0.45
N VAL A 173 -0.46 22.00 1.37
CA VAL A 173 -0.10 21.58 2.74
C VAL A 173 -1.22 21.85 3.74
N ALA A 174 -2.32 22.49 3.34
CA ALA A 174 -3.40 22.81 4.26
C ALA A 174 -4.14 21.54 4.69
N ASN A 175 -4.80 21.59 5.83
CA ASN A 175 -5.55 20.47 6.39
C ASN A 175 -6.64 19.91 5.45
N TYR A 176 -7.22 20.78 4.63
CA TYR A 176 -8.24 20.44 3.65
C TYR A 176 -7.68 20.02 2.28
N ASP A 177 -6.39 20.24 2.02
CA ASP A 177 -5.75 19.87 0.75
C ASP A 177 -5.49 18.36 0.66
N LEU A 178 -5.07 17.90 -0.52
CA LEU A 178 -4.74 16.51 -0.83
C LEU A 178 -3.21 16.28 -0.93
N GLY A 179 -2.38 17.13 -0.30
CA GLY A 179 -0.91 17.08 -0.44
C GLY A 179 -0.27 15.75 -0.08
N ASP A 180 -0.69 15.14 1.03
CA ASP A 180 -0.20 13.84 1.48
C ASP A 180 -0.61 12.74 0.49
N PHE A 181 -1.85 12.80 -0.02
CA PHE A 181 -2.32 11.88 -1.06
C PHE A 181 -1.54 12.07 -2.36
N GLY A 182 -1.28 13.31 -2.78
CA GLY A 182 -0.45 13.64 -3.93
C GLY A 182 0.99 13.14 -3.78
N GLN A 183 1.56 13.17 -2.57
CA GLN A 183 2.86 12.55 -2.29
C GLN A 183 2.80 11.04 -2.48
N GLN A 184 1.76 10.37 -1.99
CA GLN A 184 1.57 8.93 -2.18
C GLN A 184 1.40 8.57 -3.66
N LEU A 185 0.67 9.38 -4.43
CA LEU A 185 0.57 9.22 -5.88
C LEU A 185 1.94 9.32 -6.57
N ARG A 186 2.76 10.32 -6.22
CA ARG A 186 4.11 10.46 -6.77
C ARG A 186 5.00 9.26 -6.43
N MET A 187 4.93 8.78 -5.18
CA MET A 187 5.67 7.58 -4.76
C MET A 187 5.20 6.31 -5.50
N ASN A 188 3.94 6.25 -5.91
CA ASN A 188 3.37 5.18 -6.73
C ASN A 188 3.61 5.33 -8.24
N GLY A 189 4.34 6.38 -8.66
CA GLY A 189 4.74 6.61 -10.05
C GLY A 189 3.77 7.40 -10.90
N PHE A 190 2.82 8.09 -10.28
CA PHE A 190 1.95 9.03 -10.98
C PHE A 190 2.60 10.41 -11.10
N VAL A 191 2.31 11.09 -12.20
CA VAL A 191 2.67 12.50 -12.39
C VAL A 191 1.39 13.33 -12.27
N SER A 192 1.39 14.35 -11.42
CA SER A 192 0.24 15.24 -11.23
C SER A 192 0.56 16.65 -11.71
N GLN A 193 -0.37 17.30 -12.40
CA GLN A 193 -0.25 18.70 -12.80
C GLN A 193 -1.56 19.47 -12.53
N PRO A 194 -1.49 20.72 -12.04
CA PRO A 194 -2.66 21.56 -11.89
C PRO A 194 -3.17 22.00 -13.27
N LEU A 195 -4.49 22.08 -13.41
CA LEU A 195 -5.19 22.43 -14.65
C LEU A 195 -6.19 23.55 -14.39
N ASN A 196 -5.88 24.74 -14.91
CA ASN A 196 -6.78 25.88 -14.86
C ASN A 196 -7.53 26.03 -16.19
N LEU A 197 -8.84 25.74 -16.19
CA LEU A 197 -9.70 25.76 -17.37
C LEU A 197 -9.95 27.17 -17.94
N ALA A 198 -9.74 28.23 -17.16
CA ALA A 198 -9.82 29.60 -17.65
C ALA A 198 -8.67 29.94 -18.61
N VAL A 199 -7.53 29.25 -18.48
CA VAL A 199 -6.30 29.55 -19.24
C VAL A 199 -6.12 28.60 -20.43
N VAL A 200 -6.47 27.32 -20.27
CA VAL A 200 -6.30 26.35 -21.36
C VAL A 200 -7.48 26.37 -22.30
N SER A 201 -7.24 26.11 -23.60
CA SER A 201 -8.34 25.95 -24.55
C SER A 201 -9.12 24.66 -24.31
N ASN A 202 -8.40 23.54 -24.15
CA ASN A 202 -8.95 22.20 -23.94
C ASN A 202 -8.10 21.41 -22.95
N ILE A 203 -8.68 20.36 -22.36
CA ILE A 203 -7.97 19.40 -21.52
C ILE A 203 -6.99 18.59 -22.40
N PRO A 204 -5.69 18.46 -22.04
CA PRO A 204 -4.71 17.75 -22.85
C PRO A 204 -5.08 16.28 -23.11
N ALA A 205 -4.91 15.82 -24.35
CA ALA A 205 -5.27 14.45 -24.76
C ALA A 205 -4.40 13.36 -24.11
N ASN A 206 -3.21 13.71 -23.62
CA ASN A 206 -2.33 12.81 -22.88
C ASN A 206 -2.68 12.70 -21.38
N ALA A 207 -3.70 13.42 -20.89
CA ALA A 207 -4.20 13.25 -19.54
C ALA A 207 -4.81 11.85 -19.38
N SER A 208 -4.25 11.06 -18.45
CA SER A 208 -4.77 9.73 -18.14
C SER A 208 -6.09 9.79 -17.37
N MET A 209 -6.26 10.84 -16.56
CA MET A 209 -7.52 11.17 -15.89
C MET A 209 -7.55 12.65 -15.46
N LEU A 210 -8.76 13.17 -15.27
CA LEU A 210 -9.05 14.43 -14.61
C LEU A 210 -9.46 14.19 -13.14
N LEU A 211 -8.96 15.00 -12.22
CA LEU A 211 -9.39 15.07 -10.83
C LEU A 211 -10.12 16.39 -10.58
N ILE A 212 -11.37 16.32 -10.13
CA ILE A 212 -12.13 17.47 -9.63
C ILE A 212 -12.32 17.26 -8.12
N ALA A 213 -11.70 18.10 -7.29
CA ALA A 213 -11.69 17.94 -5.85
C ALA A 213 -12.44 19.08 -5.13
N SER A 214 -13.77 19.01 -5.17
CA SER A 214 -14.73 19.95 -4.56
C SER A 214 -14.34 21.44 -4.72
N PRO A 215 -14.62 22.04 -5.88
CA PRO A 215 -14.50 23.49 -6.07
C PRO A 215 -15.23 24.28 -4.97
N GLN A 216 -14.75 25.48 -4.67
CA GLN A 216 -15.30 26.35 -3.63
C GLN A 216 -16.11 27.51 -4.23
N THR A 217 -15.79 27.90 -5.46
CA THR A 217 -16.52 28.91 -6.25
C THR A 217 -17.10 28.31 -7.52
N ASP A 218 -18.16 28.92 -8.06
CA ASP A 218 -18.80 28.47 -9.29
C ASP A 218 -17.84 28.49 -10.48
N LEU A 219 -17.83 27.41 -11.27
CA LEU A 219 -17.16 27.38 -12.56
C LEU A 219 -17.95 28.21 -13.58
N LEU A 220 -17.24 28.82 -14.52
CA LEU A 220 -17.86 29.56 -15.62
C LEU A 220 -18.48 28.57 -16.64
N PRO A 221 -19.57 28.96 -17.33
CA PRO A 221 -20.22 28.08 -18.32
C PRO A 221 -19.26 27.51 -19.36
N GLY A 222 -18.35 28.34 -19.91
CA GLY A 222 -17.36 27.89 -20.89
C GLY A 222 -16.29 26.94 -20.33
N GLU A 223 -16.10 26.88 -19.01
CA GLU A 223 -15.24 25.86 -18.38
C GLU A 223 -16.01 24.56 -18.18
N VAL A 224 -17.28 24.64 -17.81
CA VAL A 224 -18.18 23.48 -17.73
C VAL A 224 -18.31 22.81 -19.10
N ASP A 225 -18.44 23.58 -20.18
CA ASP A 225 -18.48 23.04 -21.55
C ASP A 225 -17.23 22.21 -21.87
N LYS A 226 -16.03 22.69 -21.49
CA LYS A 226 -14.76 21.94 -21.66
C LYS A 226 -14.74 20.63 -20.87
N LEU A 227 -15.34 20.60 -19.68
CA LEU A 227 -15.48 19.39 -18.88
C LEU A 227 -16.42 18.39 -19.58
N LEU A 228 -17.55 18.87 -20.09
CA LEU A 228 -18.51 18.04 -20.81
C LEU A 228 -17.93 17.45 -22.09
N ASP A 229 -17.16 18.25 -22.83
CA ASP A 229 -16.42 17.82 -24.03
C ASP A 229 -15.38 16.75 -23.71
N TYR A 230 -14.65 16.90 -22.61
CA TYR A 230 -13.69 15.89 -22.14
C TYR A 230 -14.37 14.56 -21.81
N ILE A 231 -15.55 14.60 -21.16
CA ILE A 231 -16.33 13.39 -20.88
C ILE A 231 -16.90 12.78 -22.17
N ASP A 232 -17.32 13.58 -23.15
CA ASP A 232 -17.78 13.05 -24.45
C ASP A 232 -16.66 12.42 -25.27
N ALA A 233 -15.44 12.96 -25.15
CA ALA A 233 -14.26 12.38 -25.78
C ALA A 233 -13.79 11.06 -25.14
N GLY A 234 -14.45 10.57 -24.09
CA GLY A 234 -14.08 9.35 -23.39
C GLY A 234 -13.04 9.55 -22.28
N GLY A 235 -12.86 10.77 -21.79
CA GLY A 235 -11.94 11.10 -20.71
C GLY A 235 -12.32 10.47 -19.36
N ASN A 236 -11.32 10.02 -18.60
CA ASN A 236 -11.53 9.40 -17.29
C ASN A 236 -11.58 10.45 -16.18
N LEU A 237 -12.47 10.29 -15.20
CA LEU A 237 -12.72 11.30 -14.17
C LEU A 237 -12.75 10.70 -12.77
N LEU A 238 -12.01 11.30 -11.84
CA LEU A 238 -12.27 11.20 -10.40
C LEU A 238 -12.92 12.50 -9.94
N TRP A 239 -14.17 12.41 -9.51
CA TRP A 239 -14.88 13.56 -8.97
C TRP A 239 -15.15 13.36 -7.48
N LEU A 240 -14.46 14.15 -6.66
CA LEU A 240 -14.74 14.27 -5.25
C LEU A 240 -15.71 15.43 -5.06
N VAL A 241 -16.84 15.15 -4.42
CA VAL A 241 -17.93 16.11 -4.26
C VAL A 241 -18.38 16.15 -2.81
N ASP A 242 -18.23 17.32 -2.20
CA ASP A 242 -18.68 17.58 -0.83
C ASP A 242 -20.19 17.86 -0.77
N GLN A 243 -20.73 17.98 0.43
CA GLN A 243 -22.14 18.24 0.73
C GLN A 243 -22.66 19.63 0.35
N GLU A 244 -21.81 20.54 -0.15
CA GLU A 244 -22.18 21.90 -0.58
C GLU A 244 -22.78 21.96 -2.00
N SER A 245 -23.20 23.16 -2.45
CA SER A 245 -23.59 23.40 -3.85
C SER A 245 -22.61 22.78 -4.85
N LEU A 246 -23.12 22.30 -6.00
CA LEU A 246 -22.32 21.70 -7.08
C LEU A 246 -21.40 22.69 -7.81
N LYS A 247 -21.40 23.97 -7.42
CA LYS A 247 -20.54 25.02 -7.96
C LYS A 247 -20.54 25.12 -9.50
N GLY A 248 -21.73 25.06 -10.09
CA GLY A 248 -21.92 25.06 -11.55
C GLY A 248 -21.78 23.69 -12.23
N LEU A 249 -21.47 22.61 -11.51
CA LEU A 249 -21.30 21.25 -12.07
C LEU A 249 -22.61 20.44 -12.17
N LEU A 250 -23.78 21.07 -12.05
CA LEU A 250 -25.06 20.40 -12.30
C LEU A 250 -25.15 19.76 -13.72
N PRO A 251 -24.68 20.41 -14.81
CA PRO A 251 -24.65 19.77 -16.12
C PRO A 251 -23.80 18.50 -16.16
N LEU A 252 -22.74 18.42 -15.33
CA LEU A 252 -21.92 17.21 -15.21
C LEU A 252 -22.66 16.07 -14.52
N THR A 253 -23.48 16.34 -13.48
CA THR A 253 -24.31 15.28 -12.87
C THR A 253 -25.34 14.75 -13.85
N GLU A 254 -25.97 15.62 -14.63
CA GLU A 254 -26.93 15.23 -15.67
C GLU A 254 -26.26 14.36 -16.74
N LYS A 255 -25.05 14.74 -17.17
CA LYS A 255 -24.24 13.99 -18.15
C LYS A 255 -23.88 12.58 -17.66
N LEU A 256 -23.60 12.45 -16.36
CA LEU A 256 -23.27 11.18 -15.71
C LEU A 256 -24.51 10.39 -15.25
N ARG A 257 -25.73 10.94 -15.42
CA ARG A 257 -26.99 10.34 -14.94
C ARG A 257 -26.99 10.07 -13.43
N LEU A 258 -26.34 10.95 -12.67
CA LEU A 258 -26.27 10.91 -11.22
C LEU A 258 -27.17 11.96 -10.58
N ILE A 259 -27.68 11.64 -9.39
CA ILE A 259 -28.45 12.52 -8.54
C ILE A 259 -27.64 12.73 -7.26
N LEU A 260 -27.02 13.90 -7.14
CA LEU A 260 -26.27 14.30 -5.96
C LEU A 260 -27.21 15.05 -5.02
N THR A 261 -27.69 14.38 -3.98
CA THR A 261 -28.70 14.96 -3.08
C THR A 261 -28.05 15.95 -2.10
N PRO A 262 -28.77 17.02 -1.70
CA PRO A 262 -28.30 17.91 -0.65
C PRO A 262 -28.32 17.20 0.70
N GLY A 263 -27.43 17.65 1.60
CA GLY A 263 -27.29 17.06 2.94
C GLY A 263 -26.03 16.21 3.09
N PHE A 264 -25.83 15.69 4.29
CA PHE A 264 -24.71 14.85 4.66
C PHE A 264 -25.17 13.65 5.50
N VAL A 265 -24.37 12.58 5.50
CA VAL A 265 -24.69 11.34 6.18
C VAL A 265 -24.38 11.44 7.67
N ILE A 266 -25.35 11.03 8.48
CA ILE A 266 -25.21 10.75 9.89
C ILE A 266 -25.11 9.24 10.09
N ASP A 267 -24.03 8.79 10.73
CA ASP A 267 -23.76 7.40 11.07
C ASP A 267 -23.54 7.25 12.58
N PRO A 268 -24.58 6.85 13.35
CA PRO A 268 -24.47 6.64 14.79
C PRO A 268 -23.45 5.56 15.18
N GLN A 269 -23.05 4.64 14.28
CA GLN A 269 -22.05 3.63 14.59
C GLN A 269 -20.66 4.24 14.83
N ALA A 270 -20.39 5.44 14.30
CA ALA A 270 -19.13 6.16 14.51
C ALA A 270 -18.85 6.43 15.99
N GLU A 271 -19.88 6.60 16.84
CA GLU A 271 -19.70 6.80 18.28
C GLU A 271 -19.03 5.61 18.96
N GLN A 272 -19.27 4.38 18.48
CA GLN A 272 -18.63 3.17 19.03
C GLN A 272 -17.12 3.20 18.81
N LEU A 273 -16.67 3.87 17.75
CA LEU A 273 -15.25 4.11 17.45
C LEU A 273 -14.73 5.43 18.04
N LYS A 274 -15.54 6.13 18.86
CA LYS A 274 -15.25 7.46 19.41
C LYS A 274 -15.00 8.51 18.32
N ALA A 275 -15.62 8.34 17.16
CA ALA A 275 -15.60 9.29 16.05
C ALA A 275 -16.92 10.11 16.03
N PRO A 276 -16.91 11.33 15.44
CA PRO A 276 -18.14 12.08 15.23
C PRO A 276 -19.14 11.32 14.37
N ILE A 277 -20.44 11.44 14.66
CA ILE A 277 -21.50 10.81 13.86
C ILE A 277 -21.60 11.34 12.42
N THR A 278 -20.91 12.44 12.10
CA THR A 278 -20.77 12.93 10.73
C THR A 278 -19.70 12.16 9.92
N PHE A 279 -19.04 11.18 10.53
CA PHE A 279 -18.06 10.32 9.88
C PHE A 279 -18.74 9.02 9.47
N ALA A 280 -19.16 8.95 8.21
CA ALA A 280 -19.81 7.77 7.70
C ALA A 280 -18.79 6.65 7.49
N LEU A 281 -19.09 5.45 8.01
CA LEU A 281 -18.16 4.32 7.99
C LEU A 281 -18.46 3.40 6.80
N GLY A 282 -17.49 3.28 5.89
CA GLY A 282 -17.50 2.32 4.79
C GLY A 282 -17.13 0.94 5.29
N ILE A 283 -18.14 0.08 5.41
CA ILE A 283 -18.01 -1.34 5.79
C ILE A 283 -18.60 -2.29 4.75
N ASN A 284 -19.45 -1.77 3.86
CA ASN A 284 -20.09 -2.54 2.81
C ASN A 284 -19.56 -2.06 1.45
N TYR A 285 -18.77 -2.92 0.82
CA TYR A 285 -18.15 -2.64 -0.46
C TYR A 285 -18.83 -3.42 -1.58
N GLY A 286 -19.11 -2.74 -2.70
CA GLY A 286 -19.62 -3.39 -3.89
C GLY A 286 -18.61 -4.36 -4.49
N GLN A 287 -19.08 -5.36 -5.23
CA GLN A 287 -18.19 -6.29 -5.96
C GLN A 287 -17.53 -5.56 -7.14
N HIS A 288 -16.29 -5.12 -6.93
CA HIS A 288 -15.55 -4.37 -7.93
C HIS A 288 -14.03 -4.60 -7.74
N GLU A 289 -13.24 -4.37 -8.79
CA GLU A 289 -11.78 -4.58 -8.73
C GLU A 289 -11.10 -3.66 -7.71
N ILE A 290 -11.56 -2.40 -7.63
CA ILE A 290 -11.13 -1.38 -6.66
C ILE A 290 -11.23 -1.89 -5.21
N THR A 291 -12.30 -2.63 -4.91
CA THR A 291 -12.68 -3.09 -3.57
C THR A 291 -12.36 -4.57 -3.33
N ARG A 292 -11.64 -5.22 -4.27
CA ARG A 292 -11.28 -6.63 -4.14
C ARG A 292 -10.27 -6.82 -3.00
N GLY A 293 -10.65 -7.62 -1.99
CA GLY A 293 -9.81 -7.87 -0.81
C GLY A 293 -9.73 -6.67 0.15
N PHE A 294 -10.71 -5.78 0.10
CA PHE A 294 -10.81 -4.63 0.99
C PHE A 294 -11.49 -5.03 2.31
N ASP A 295 -10.68 -5.51 3.27
CA ASP A 295 -11.17 -6.03 4.56
C ASP A 295 -11.24 -4.96 5.68
N TYR A 296 -10.91 -3.70 5.37
CA TYR A 296 -10.77 -2.63 6.35
C TYR A 296 -11.81 -1.51 6.15
N ILE A 297 -12.08 -0.78 7.23
CA ILE A 297 -13.03 0.33 7.26
C ILE A 297 -12.46 1.54 6.50
N THR A 298 -13.27 2.19 5.69
CA THR A 298 -13.02 3.53 5.15
C THR A 298 -13.88 4.55 5.88
N VAL A 299 -13.42 5.81 5.97
CA VAL A 299 -14.10 6.84 6.75
C VAL A 299 -14.35 8.05 5.86
N PHE A 300 -15.61 8.45 5.72
CA PHE A 300 -16.03 9.55 4.88
C PHE A 300 -16.66 10.67 5.73
N PRO A 301 -15.87 11.67 6.17
CA PRO A 301 -16.40 12.83 6.86
C PRO A 301 -17.35 13.62 5.95
N PHE A 302 -18.49 14.00 6.52
CA PHE A 302 -19.54 14.79 5.85
C PHE A 302 -19.97 14.21 4.50
N ALA A 303 -20.08 12.88 4.42
CA ALA A 303 -20.38 12.22 3.17
C ALA A 303 -21.74 12.64 2.63
N ARG A 304 -21.84 12.84 1.32
CA ARG A 304 -23.05 13.11 0.55
C ARG A 304 -23.53 11.81 -0.09
N GLN A 305 -24.84 11.64 -0.13
CA GLN A 305 -25.46 10.55 -0.88
C GLN A 305 -25.32 10.77 -2.39
N ILE A 306 -25.01 9.68 -3.09
CA ILE A 306 -25.05 9.58 -4.54
C ILE A 306 -26.16 8.60 -4.91
N ALA A 307 -27.22 9.12 -5.52
CA ALA A 307 -28.28 8.30 -6.11
C ALA A 307 -28.09 8.23 -7.63
N PHE A 308 -28.58 7.16 -8.23
CA PHE A 308 -28.55 6.96 -9.68
C PHE A 308 -29.69 6.04 -10.09
N ASN A 309 -30.09 6.17 -11.35
CA ASN A 309 -31.04 5.25 -11.98
C ASN A 309 -30.32 4.45 -13.06
N GLU A 310 -30.72 3.19 -13.23
CA GLU A 310 -30.26 2.38 -14.36
C GLU A 310 -30.58 3.09 -15.67
N ASN A 311 -29.62 3.06 -16.59
CA ASN A 311 -29.75 3.67 -17.90
C ASN A 311 -28.84 2.95 -18.91
N GLU A 312 -29.10 3.15 -20.20
CA GLU A 312 -28.33 2.49 -21.28
C GLU A 312 -26.98 3.16 -21.56
N GLN A 313 -26.76 4.39 -21.09
CA GLN A 313 -25.54 5.16 -21.41
C GLN A 313 -24.37 4.81 -20.50
N TRP A 314 -24.64 4.48 -19.25
CA TRP A 314 -23.64 4.20 -18.22
C TRP A 314 -24.00 2.93 -17.47
N ARG A 315 -23.01 2.04 -17.35
CA ARG A 315 -23.04 0.98 -16.35
C ARG A 315 -22.55 1.55 -15.03
N THR A 316 -23.46 1.78 -14.09
CA THR A 316 -23.16 2.34 -12.77
C THR A 316 -23.16 1.24 -11.71
N LEU A 317 -22.12 1.19 -10.87
CA LEU A 317 -21.99 0.26 -9.76
C LEU A 317 -21.68 1.02 -8.46
N PRO A 318 -22.40 0.76 -7.35
CA PRO A 318 -22.04 1.31 -6.06
C PRO A 318 -20.73 0.67 -5.59
N LEU A 319 -19.77 1.50 -5.18
CA LEU A 319 -18.49 1.05 -4.63
C LEU A 319 -18.53 0.95 -3.10
N VAL A 320 -19.17 1.93 -2.45
CA VAL A 320 -19.21 2.03 -0.99
C VAL A 320 -20.60 2.43 -0.54
N GLU A 321 -21.13 1.64 0.39
CA GLU A 321 -22.33 1.97 1.16
C GLU A 321 -21.95 2.15 2.64
N VAL A 322 -22.53 3.17 3.25
CA VAL A 322 -22.28 3.58 4.65
C VAL A 322 -23.59 3.66 5.41
N ALA A 323 -23.50 3.91 6.73
CA ALA A 323 -24.63 4.29 7.57
C ALA A 323 -25.83 3.32 7.46
N GLN A 324 -25.57 2.03 7.67
CA GLN A 324 -26.59 0.97 7.59
C GLN A 324 -27.81 1.23 8.51
N ASN A 325 -27.56 1.88 9.65
CA ASN A 325 -28.59 2.32 10.61
C ASN A 325 -28.56 3.84 10.81
N GLY A 326 -28.09 4.59 9.81
CA GLY A 326 -28.02 6.04 9.82
C GLY A 326 -28.97 6.66 8.81
N TRP A 327 -28.76 7.95 8.50
CA TRP A 327 -29.62 8.69 7.57
C TRP A 327 -28.85 9.82 6.88
N VAL A 328 -29.47 10.41 5.86
CA VAL A 328 -29.03 11.67 5.25
C VAL A 328 -29.74 12.82 5.95
N GLU A 329 -28.97 13.66 6.63
CA GLU A 329 -29.41 14.86 7.32
C GLU A 329 -29.31 16.07 6.38
N LYS A 330 -30.39 16.84 6.30
CA LYS A 330 -30.46 18.07 5.48
C LYS A 330 -30.37 19.34 6.32
N ASN A 331 -30.57 19.25 7.63
CA ASN A 331 -30.49 20.38 8.52
C ASN A 331 -29.03 20.87 8.69
N PRO A 332 -28.84 22.16 9.03
CA PRO A 332 -27.52 22.68 9.34
C PRO A 332 -26.87 22.01 10.56
N LEU A 333 -25.55 22.05 10.61
CA LEU A 333 -24.70 21.34 11.59
C LEU A 333 -24.85 21.79 13.06
N ASP A 334 -25.58 22.85 13.34
CA ASP A 334 -25.73 23.49 14.65
C ASP A 334 -26.92 22.98 15.47
N LYS A 335 -27.74 22.07 14.90
CA LYS A 335 -28.84 21.41 15.60
C LYS A 335 -28.44 20.01 16.09
N ALA A 336 -29.16 19.51 17.10
CA ALA A 336 -29.05 18.11 17.49
C ALA A 336 -29.60 17.23 16.36
N PHE A 337 -28.80 16.27 15.91
CA PHE A 337 -29.18 15.34 14.85
C PHE A 337 -30.11 14.27 15.41
N VAL A 338 -31.40 14.39 15.09
CA VAL A 338 -32.43 13.40 15.41
C VAL A 338 -33.13 13.07 14.11
N PHE A 339 -33.19 11.78 13.79
CA PHE A 339 -33.84 11.31 12.57
C PHE A 339 -35.29 11.78 12.48
N ASP A 340 -35.63 12.46 11.38
CA ASP A 340 -36.97 12.86 11.01
C ASP A 340 -37.48 12.03 9.82
N PRO A 341 -38.48 11.14 10.01
CA PRO A 341 -38.98 10.29 8.93
C PRO A 341 -39.65 11.04 7.77
N ASP A 342 -40.05 12.30 7.97
CA ASP A 342 -40.71 13.11 6.92
C ASP A 342 -39.70 13.91 6.08
N GLU A 343 -38.51 14.20 6.60
CA GLU A 343 -37.47 14.99 5.92
C GLU A 343 -36.23 14.19 5.52
N ASP A 344 -35.83 13.20 6.32
CA ASP A 344 -34.57 12.47 6.17
C ASP A 344 -34.69 11.20 5.33
N VAL A 345 -33.57 10.79 4.74
CA VAL A 345 -33.48 9.54 3.98
C VAL A 345 -32.74 8.51 4.82
N ALA A 346 -33.45 7.47 5.27
CA ALA A 346 -32.84 6.36 6.00
C ALA A 346 -31.83 5.61 5.13
N GLY A 347 -30.76 5.10 5.76
CA GLY A 347 -29.74 4.29 5.11
C GLY A 347 -30.23 2.89 4.71
N PRO A 348 -29.39 2.10 4.03
CA PRO A 348 -27.99 2.37 3.71
C PRO A 348 -27.81 3.49 2.67
N VAL A 349 -26.68 4.20 2.74
CA VAL A 349 -26.40 5.33 1.85
C VAL A 349 -25.21 5.05 0.96
N THR A 350 -25.40 5.09 -0.36
CA THR A 350 -24.31 5.02 -1.33
C THR A 350 -23.53 6.34 -1.36
N VAL A 351 -22.22 6.29 -1.14
CA VAL A 351 -21.33 7.48 -1.11
C VAL A 351 -20.21 7.41 -2.13
N ALA A 352 -20.02 6.29 -2.82
CA ALA A 352 -19.09 6.17 -3.92
C ALA A 352 -19.66 5.29 -5.02
N VAL A 353 -19.51 5.70 -6.28
CA VAL A 353 -19.98 4.97 -7.45
C VAL A 353 -18.90 4.93 -8.53
N ALA A 354 -18.83 3.82 -9.26
CA ALA A 354 -18.07 3.68 -10.49
C ALA A 354 -19.03 3.66 -11.67
N LEU A 355 -18.70 4.36 -12.75
CA LEU A 355 -19.43 4.38 -14.00
C LEU A 355 -18.49 3.95 -15.13
N THR A 356 -18.97 3.06 -15.99
CA THR A 356 -18.26 2.71 -17.23
C THR A 356 -19.16 2.81 -18.45
N ARG A 357 -18.56 3.14 -19.59
CA ARG A 357 -19.17 3.06 -20.92
C ARG A 357 -18.09 2.91 -22.00
N TYR A 358 -18.47 2.55 -23.21
CA TYR A 358 -17.54 2.51 -24.34
C TYR A 358 -17.68 3.75 -25.21
N VAL A 359 -16.56 4.41 -25.50
CA VAL A 359 -16.45 5.54 -26.43
C VAL A 359 -15.32 5.21 -27.41
N ASN A 360 -15.62 5.14 -28.71
CA ASN A 360 -14.65 4.78 -29.76
C ASN A 360 -13.85 3.48 -29.44
N ASP A 361 -14.56 2.41 -29.07
CA ASP A 361 -14.01 1.09 -28.69
C ASP A 361 -13.06 1.10 -27.47
N ARG A 362 -12.97 2.22 -26.74
CA ARG A 362 -12.24 2.34 -25.47
C ARG A 362 -13.22 2.40 -24.32
N GLU A 363 -12.94 1.67 -23.25
CA GLU A 363 -13.68 1.80 -22.00
C GLU A 363 -13.32 3.13 -21.31
N GLN A 364 -14.33 3.97 -21.11
CA GLN A 364 -14.28 5.18 -20.30
C GLN A 364 -14.67 4.84 -18.86
N ARG A 365 -13.93 5.40 -17.90
CA ARG A 365 -14.09 5.14 -16.47
C ARG A 365 -14.28 6.44 -15.71
N VAL A 366 -15.34 6.50 -14.90
CA VAL A 366 -15.63 7.65 -14.02
C VAL A 366 -15.90 7.13 -12.62
N ILE A 367 -15.34 7.80 -11.62
CA ILE A 367 -15.62 7.56 -10.21
C ILE A 367 -16.12 8.87 -9.61
N VAL A 368 -17.23 8.78 -8.88
CA VAL A 368 -17.73 9.89 -8.07
C VAL A 368 -17.77 9.46 -6.61
N VAL A 369 -17.16 10.25 -5.74
CA VAL A 369 -17.14 10.04 -4.29
C VAL A 369 -17.75 11.24 -3.60
N GLY A 370 -18.80 11.01 -2.81
CA GLY A 370 -19.55 12.00 -2.06
C GLY A 370 -18.82 12.54 -0.86
N SER A 371 -17.50 12.65 -0.89
CA SER A 371 -16.72 13.36 0.13
C SER A 371 -15.34 13.58 -0.48
N GLY A 372 -14.88 14.83 -0.57
CA GLY A 372 -13.45 15.11 -0.79
C GLY A 372 -12.64 15.04 0.48
N HIS A 373 -13.30 15.04 1.65
CA HIS A 373 -12.62 15.01 2.94
C HIS A 373 -11.86 13.72 3.19
N PHE A 374 -12.33 12.55 2.72
CA PHE A 374 -11.66 11.27 3.03
C PHE A 374 -10.20 11.20 2.55
N LEU A 375 -9.82 11.96 1.51
CA LEU A 375 -8.45 12.07 1.01
C LEU A 375 -7.71 13.33 1.47
N ALA A 376 -8.39 14.23 2.20
CA ALA A 376 -7.75 15.42 2.73
C ALA A 376 -6.68 15.04 3.76
N ASN A 377 -5.62 15.85 3.86
CA ASN A 377 -4.49 15.62 4.76
C ASN A 377 -4.93 15.29 6.20
N THR A 378 -6.00 15.93 6.68
CA THR A 378 -6.56 15.68 8.02
C THR A 378 -7.13 14.27 8.23
N TYR A 379 -7.64 13.63 7.17
CA TYR A 379 -8.41 12.39 7.26
C TYR A 379 -7.83 11.23 6.45
N LEU A 380 -6.78 11.45 5.66
CA LEU A 380 -6.16 10.43 4.81
C LEU A 380 -5.67 9.21 5.62
N GLY A 381 -5.20 9.45 6.85
CA GLY A 381 -4.75 8.40 7.77
C GLY A 381 -5.87 7.64 8.49
N ASN A 382 -7.14 7.97 8.26
CA ASN A 382 -8.27 7.25 8.87
C ASN A 382 -8.56 5.97 8.10
N GLY A 383 -8.66 4.86 8.83
CA GLY A 383 -8.95 3.54 8.25
C GLY A 383 -8.00 3.23 7.09
N ASN A 384 -8.56 2.74 5.98
CA ASN A 384 -7.81 2.48 4.74
C ASN A 384 -8.15 3.49 3.63
N ASN A 385 -8.39 4.76 3.98
CA ASN A 385 -8.71 5.80 3.00
C ASN A 385 -7.62 5.98 1.94
N LEU A 386 -6.34 5.94 2.35
CA LEU A 386 -5.22 6.01 1.41
C LEU A 386 -5.27 4.87 0.38
N ASP A 387 -5.35 3.62 0.84
CA ASP A 387 -5.38 2.45 -0.04
C ASP A 387 -6.57 2.52 -1.00
N PHE A 388 -7.75 2.91 -0.50
CA PHE A 388 -8.95 3.09 -1.32
C PHE A 388 -8.67 4.14 -2.41
N GLY A 389 -8.16 5.32 -2.04
CA GLY A 389 -7.82 6.40 -2.97
C GLY A 389 -6.82 5.97 -4.05
N ILE A 390 -5.76 5.25 -3.70
CA ILE A 390 -4.79 4.75 -4.69
C ILE A 390 -5.44 3.71 -5.61
N ASN A 391 -6.33 2.85 -5.10
CA ASN A 391 -7.07 1.89 -5.93
C ASN A 391 -8.03 2.59 -6.91
N LEU A 392 -8.70 3.67 -6.51
CA LEU A 392 -9.53 4.49 -7.41
C LEU A 392 -8.69 4.99 -8.60
N VAL A 393 -7.51 5.57 -8.31
CA VAL A 393 -6.63 6.13 -9.34
C VAL A 393 -6.07 5.04 -10.25
N ASN A 394 -5.56 3.93 -9.70
CA ASN A 394 -5.05 2.82 -10.50
C ASN A 394 -6.13 2.27 -11.47
N TRP A 395 -7.37 2.10 -11.00
CA TRP A 395 -8.46 1.65 -11.86
C TRP A 395 -8.82 2.67 -12.94
N LEU A 396 -8.86 3.97 -12.60
CA LEU A 396 -9.15 5.03 -13.56
C LEU A 396 -8.10 5.16 -14.66
N VAL A 397 -6.82 4.89 -14.37
CA VAL A 397 -5.75 4.96 -15.38
C VAL A 397 -5.56 3.64 -16.16
N GLY A 398 -6.39 2.62 -15.90
CA GLY A 398 -6.31 1.31 -16.56
C GLY A 398 -5.18 0.42 -16.06
N ASP A 399 -4.67 0.65 -14.84
CA ASP A 399 -3.58 -0.12 -14.23
C ASP A 399 -4.09 -1.00 -13.08
N GLU A 400 -5.08 -1.84 -13.39
CA GLU A 400 -5.69 -2.79 -12.44
C GLU A 400 -4.67 -3.76 -11.85
N ALA A 401 -3.62 -4.06 -12.60
CA ALA A 401 -2.52 -4.89 -12.14
C ALA A 401 -1.88 -4.29 -10.87
N MET A 402 -1.84 -2.97 -10.71
CA MET A 402 -1.27 -2.30 -9.53
C MET A 402 -2.23 -2.22 -8.34
N ILE A 403 -3.54 -2.43 -8.53
CA ILE A 403 -4.54 -2.44 -7.43
C ILE A 403 -4.25 -3.56 -6.41
N THR A 404 -3.67 -4.67 -6.87
CA THR A 404 -3.37 -5.83 -6.01
C THR A 404 -2.05 -5.66 -5.23
N ILE A 405 -1.22 -4.67 -5.61
CA ILE A 405 0.19 -4.61 -5.21
C ILE A 405 0.53 -3.36 -4.39
N GLN A 406 -0.27 -3.02 -3.37
CA GLN A 406 0.11 -1.92 -2.48
C GLN A 406 1.22 -2.39 -1.51
N PRO A 407 2.36 -1.69 -1.42
CA PRO A 407 3.36 -1.97 -0.41
C PRO A 407 2.81 -1.56 0.95
N ARG A 408 2.42 -2.53 1.77
CA ARG A 408 2.21 -2.28 3.19
C ARG A 408 3.57 -2.09 3.83
N ALA A 409 3.77 -0.95 4.51
CA ALA A 409 4.94 -0.78 5.35
C ALA A 409 5.01 -1.97 6.31
N THR A 410 6.11 -2.73 6.27
CA THR A 410 6.41 -3.69 7.31
C THR A 410 6.44 -2.91 8.61
N GLN A 411 5.54 -3.23 9.55
CA GLN A 411 5.45 -2.49 10.80
C GLN A 411 6.81 -2.49 11.49
N ASP A 412 7.40 -1.29 11.65
CA ASP A 412 8.54 -1.13 12.53
C ASP A 412 8.11 -1.62 13.92
N SER A 413 8.71 -2.71 14.36
CA SER A 413 8.37 -3.33 15.64
C SER A 413 9.03 -2.50 16.73
N TYR A 414 8.36 -1.43 17.17
CA TYR A 414 8.71 -0.80 18.44
C TYR A 414 8.11 -1.66 19.55
N LEU A 415 8.97 -2.14 20.43
CA LEU A 415 8.55 -2.94 21.58
C LEU A 415 7.93 -2.00 22.63
N VAL A 416 6.61 -1.82 22.59
CA VAL A 416 5.87 -1.13 23.66
C VAL A 416 5.69 -2.09 24.82
N LEU A 417 6.62 -2.06 25.77
CA LEU A 417 6.43 -2.76 27.03
C LEU A 417 5.54 -1.90 27.93
N GLY A 418 4.38 -2.43 28.33
CA GLY A 418 3.61 -1.82 29.40
C GLY A 418 4.42 -1.77 30.70
N GLU A 419 4.11 -0.82 31.58
CA GLU A 419 4.84 -0.64 32.86
C GLU A 419 4.93 -1.94 33.68
N THR A 420 3.91 -2.79 33.62
CA THR A 420 3.87 -4.09 34.30
C THR A 420 4.87 -5.09 33.71
N ALA A 421 5.02 -5.13 32.38
CA ALA A 421 5.99 -6.00 31.71
C ALA A 421 7.43 -5.54 31.99
N LEU A 422 7.69 -4.23 31.97
CA LEU A 422 8.97 -3.65 32.35
C LEU A 422 9.34 -3.98 33.81
N THR A 423 8.39 -3.82 34.73
CA THR A 423 8.58 -4.13 36.14
C THR A 423 8.88 -5.62 36.35
N ALA A 424 8.16 -6.51 35.64
CA ALA A 424 8.40 -7.94 35.70
C ALA A 424 9.82 -8.31 35.21
N ILE A 425 10.27 -7.72 34.08
CA ILE A 425 11.62 -7.93 33.55
C ILE A 425 12.68 -7.50 34.59
N VAL A 426 12.52 -6.32 35.19
CA VAL A 426 13.44 -5.84 36.23
C VAL A 426 13.48 -6.78 37.43
N ILE A 427 12.31 -7.20 37.94
CA ILE A 427 12.24 -8.11 39.09
C ILE A 427 12.93 -9.45 38.79
N VAL A 428 12.61 -10.04 37.63
CA VAL A 428 13.13 -11.37 37.26
C VAL A 428 14.64 -11.32 37.02
N PHE A 429 15.13 -10.37 36.23
CA PHE A 429 16.54 -10.36 35.83
C PHE A 429 17.46 -9.71 36.86
N LEU A 430 17.01 -8.71 37.61
CA LEU A 430 17.84 -8.01 38.60
C LEU A 430 17.85 -8.69 39.97
N PHE A 431 16.74 -9.32 40.38
CA PHE A 431 16.60 -9.87 41.72
C PHE A 431 16.44 -11.38 41.73
N PHE A 432 15.53 -11.94 40.93
CA PHE A 432 15.21 -13.35 40.99
C PHE A 432 16.35 -14.22 40.44
N LEU A 433 16.88 -13.90 39.25
CA LEU A 433 17.96 -14.64 38.62
C LEU A 433 19.26 -14.62 39.45
N PRO A 434 19.75 -13.46 39.95
CA PRO A 434 20.91 -13.44 40.86
C PRO A 434 20.60 -14.14 42.19
N GLY A 435 19.37 -14.02 42.69
CA GLY A 435 18.91 -14.72 43.89
C GLY A 435 19.03 -16.24 43.76
N ILE A 436 18.64 -16.81 42.62
CA ILE A 436 18.83 -18.24 42.31
C ILE A 436 20.33 -18.60 42.34
N PHE A 437 21.19 -17.79 41.73
CA PHE A 437 22.63 -18.07 41.74
C PHE A 437 23.22 -18.02 43.15
N VAL A 438 22.87 -17.03 43.97
CA VAL A 438 23.30 -16.95 45.37
C VAL A 438 22.79 -18.15 46.18
N LEU A 439 21.49 -18.47 46.07
CA LEU A 439 20.90 -19.64 46.73
C LEU A 439 21.60 -20.93 46.33
N SER A 440 21.85 -21.12 45.03
CA SER A 440 22.57 -22.29 44.54
C SER A 440 24.00 -22.38 45.12
N GLY A 441 24.70 -21.24 45.22
CA GLY A 441 26.02 -21.15 45.84
C GLY A 441 25.99 -21.48 47.33
N VAL A 442 25.01 -20.96 48.07
CA VAL A 442 24.81 -21.25 49.51
C VAL A 442 24.47 -22.72 49.74
N VAL A 443 23.58 -23.30 48.93
CA VAL A 443 23.22 -24.73 49.03
C VAL A 443 24.43 -25.62 48.75
N ILE A 444 25.24 -25.30 47.73
CA ILE A 444 26.47 -26.02 47.43
C ILE A 444 27.48 -25.89 48.58
N TRP A 445 27.63 -24.68 49.13
CA TRP A 445 28.52 -24.43 50.28
C TRP A 445 28.10 -25.22 51.52
N TRP A 446 26.81 -25.24 51.86
CA TRP A 446 26.28 -26.00 52.99
C TRP A 446 26.45 -27.51 52.80
N ARG A 447 26.14 -28.05 51.61
CA ARG A 447 26.37 -29.48 51.32
C ARG A 447 27.84 -29.88 51.40
N ARG A 448 28.77 -29.00 51.03
CA ARG A 448 30.21 -29.26 51.17
C ARG A 448 30.68 -29.21 52.62
N ARG A 449 30.03 -28.42 53.47
CA ARG A 449 30.36 -28.31 54.90
C ARG A 449 29.83 -29.48 55.73
N SER A 450 28.72 -30.11 55.32
CA SER A 450 28.15 -31.29 55.98
C SER A 450 28.79 -32.63 55.58
N VAL A 451 29.78 -32.62 54.68
CA VAL A 451 30.54 -33.81 54.22
C VAL A 451 31.98 -33.80 54.81
N LYS A 452 32.26 -32.90 55.75
CA LYS A 452 33.36 -33.00 56.72
C LYS A 452 32.76 -33.29 58.08
#